data_AF-A0A1E3Q3A0-F1
#
_entry.id   AF-A0A1E3Q3A0-F1
#
_cell.length_a   1.000
_cell.length_b   1.000
_cell.length_c   1.000
_cell.angle_alpha   90.00
_cell.angle_beta   90.00
_cell.angle_gamma   90.00
#
_symmetry.space_group_name_H-M   'P 1'
#
loop_
_entity.id
_entity.type
_entity.pdbx_description
1 polymer ?
#
loop_
_entity_poly.entity_id
_entity_poly.type
_entity_poly.pdbx_seq_one_letter_code
_entity_poly.pdbx_strand_id
1 'polypeptide(L)' 'MRENYEAHFRWTPRTSRHAILFLCVIPGVLLWTAYRFEGKINFEAKKRGDSIWEK' A
#
# COMPACT_ATOMS: atom_id res chain seq x y z
N MET A 1 28.09 -5.79 -12.88
CA MET A 1 27.24 -6.92 -12.40
C MET A 1 25.75 -6.57 -12.30
N ARG A 2 25.36 -5.35 -11.90
CA ARG A 2 23.94 -4.94 -11.88
C ARG A 2 23.35 -4.67 -13.25
N GLU A 3 24.15 -4.34 -14.26
CA GLU A 3 23.67 -3.87 -15.58
C GLU A 3 22.98 -4.94 -16.46
N ASN A 4 23.01 -6.23 -16.12
CA ASN A 4 22.37 -7.32 -16.88
C ASN A 4 21.56 -8.29 -15.99
N TYR A 5 21.05 -7.82 -14.84
CA TYR A 5 20.34 -8.68 -13.89
C TYR A 5 19.04 -9.26 -14.47
N GLU A 6 18.41 -8.49 -15.35
CA GLU A 6 17.19 -8.82 -16.08
C GLU A 6 17.40 -10.00 -17.02
N ALA A 7 18.58 -10.11 -17.65
CA ALA A 7 18.91 -11.20 -18.56
C ALA A 7 19.09 -12.54 -17.84
N HIS A 8 19.46 -12.50 -16.55
CA HIS A 8 19.65 -13.68 -15.71
C HIS A 8 18.47 -13.94 -14.75
N PHE A 9 17.39 -13.17 -14.88
CA PHE A 9 16.25 -13.28 -14.00
C PHE A 9 15.51 -14.61 -14.21
N ARG A 10 15.10 -15.25 -13.10
CA ARG A 10 14.32 -16.48 -13.11
C ARG A 10 13.14 -16.37 -12.16
N TRP A 11 11.97 -16.76 -12.63
CA TRP A 11 10.78 -16.90 -11.79
C TRP A 11 10.91 -18.13 -10.89
N THR A 12 11.41 -17.90 -9.68
CA THR A 12 11.41 -18.91 -8.62
C THR A 12 10.20 -18.70 -7.71
N PRO A 13 9.70 -19.73 -7.00
CA PRO A 13 8.59 -19.58 -6.07
C PRO A 13 8.82 -18.46 -5.04
N ARG A 14 10.08 -18.25 -4.63
CA ARG A 14 10.45 -17.13 -3.76
C ARG A 14 10.19 -15.81 -4.47
N THR A 15 10.76 -15.60 -5.66
CA THR A 15 10.62 -14.34 -6.40
C THR A 15 9.17 -14.03 -6.76
N SER A 16 8.39 -15.04 -7.19
CA SER A 16 6.96 -14.86 -7.51
C SER A 16 6.14 -14.40 -6.31
N ARG A 17 6.41 -14.92 -5.10
CA ARG A 17 5.74 -14.46 -3.88
C ARG A 17 6.00 -12.97 -3.61
N HIS A 18 7.25 -12.54 -3.77
CA HIS A 18 7.60 -11.13 -3.57
C HIS A 18 6.95 -10.27 -4.64
N ALA A 19 6.97 -10.68 -5.91
CA ALA A 19 6.30 -9.95 -6.98
C ALA A 19 4.80 -9.79 -6.71
N ILE A 20 4.10 -10.85 -6.32
CA ILE A 20 2.67 -10.80 -5.99
C ILE A 20 2.42 -9.89 -4.78
N LEU A 21 3.26 -9.98 -3.74
CA LEU A 21 3.11 -9.17 -2.54
C LEU A 21 3.22 -7.67 -2.88
N PHE A 22 4.26 -7.28 -3.60
CA PHE A 22 4.54 -5.88 -3.90
C PHE A 22 3.65 -5.31 -5.01
N LEU A 23 3.25 -6.13 -5.99
CA LEU A 23 2.45 -5.67 -7.12
C LEU A 23 0.94 -5.71 -6.84
N CYS A 24 0.47 -6.68 -6.05
CA CYS A 24 -0.97 -6.88 -5.83
C CYS A 24 -1.38 -6.63 -4.39
N VAL A 25 -0.73 -7.28 -3.42
CA VAL A 25 -1.19 -7.27 -2.02
C VAL A 25 -1.03 -5.89 -1.40
N ILE A 26 0.16 -5.30 -1.49
CA ILE A 26 0.42 -3.98 -0.90
C ILE A 26 -0.45 -2.89 -1.54
N PRO A 27 -0.50 -2.75 -2.88
CA PRO A 27 -1.40 -1.77 -3.50
C PRO A 27 -2.88 -2.07 -3.21
N GLY A 28 -3.29 -3.33 -3.19
CA GLY A 28 -4.67 -3.72 -2.89
C GLY A 28 -5.10 -3.34 -1.47
N VAL A 29 -4.23 -3.56 -0.47
CA VAL A 29 -4.49 -3.15 0.91
C VAL A 29 -4.52 -1.63 1.02
N LEU A 30 -3.56 -0.92 0.41
CA LEU A 30 -3.52 0.54 0.43
C LEU A 30 -4.74 1.16 -0.25
N LEU A 31 -5.19 0.60 -1.37
CA LEU A 31 -6.37 1.07 -2.07
C LEU A 31 -7.63 0.82 -1.24
N TRP A 32 -7.75 -0.37 -0.65
CA TRP A 32 -8.87 -0.71 0.21
C TRP A 32 -8.93 0.20 1.45
N THR A 33 -7.80 0.47 2.10
CA THR A 33 -7.75 1.41 3.23
C THR A 33 -8.08 2.81 2.75
N ALA A 34 -7.50 3.29 1.65
CA ALA A 34 -7.81 4.61 1.11
C ALA A 34 -9.34 4.78 0.93
N TYR A 35 -10.01 3.86 0.23
CA TYR A 35 -11.47 3.93 0.09
C TYR A 35 -12.25 3.81 1.40
N ARG A 36 -11.72 3.08 2.39
CA ARG A 36 -12.40 2.88 3.68
C ARG A 36 -12.30 4.09 4.61
N PHE A 37 -11.23 4.86 4.50
CA PHE A 37 -10.91 6.00 5.36
C PHE A 37 -11.10 7.36 4.68
N GLU A 38 -11.20 7.38 3.34
CA GLU A 38 -11.58 8.57 2.58
C GLU A 38 -12.89 9.16 3.14
N GLY A 39 -12.87 10.46 3.42
CA GLY A 39 -14.01 11.19 3.98
C GLY A 39 -14.36 10.90 5.44
N LYS A 40 -13.70 9.94 6.10
CA LYS A 40 -13.97 9.60 7.52
C LYS A 40 -13.03 10.28 8.50
N ILE A 41 -11.96 10.85 7.99
CA ILE A 41 -10.93 11.52 8.77
C ILE A 41 -10.93 12.98 8.35
N ASN A 42 -11.37 13.86 9.24
CA ASN A 42 -11.37 15.29 9.01
C ASN A 42 -10.54 15.99 10.09
N PHE A 43 -9.44 16.61 9.67
CA PHE A 43 -8.51 17.35 10.53
C PHE A 43 -8.75 18.86 10.50
N GLU A 44 -9.72 19.34 9.72
CA GLU A 44 -9.93 20.76 9.56
C GLU A 44 -10.47 21.38 10.86
N ALA A 45 -9.77 22.42 11.33
CA ALA A 45 -10.11 23.22 12.51
C ALA A 45 -10.41 22.46 13.82
N LYS A 46 -9.99 21.19 13.96
CA LYS A 46 -10.20 20.39 15.19
C LYS A 46 -9.36 20.93 16.36
N LYS A 47 -9.95 21.09 17.55
CA LYS A 47 -9.25 21.51 18.77
C LYS A 47 -8.81 20.29 19.59
N ARG A 48 -7.94 20.51 20.59
CA ARG A 48 -7.47 19.45 21.49
C ARG A 48 -8.65 18.83 22.24
N GLY A 49 -8.92 17.55 21.97
CA GLY A 49 -10.01 16.79 22.57
C GLY A 49 -11.17 16.48 21.61
N ASP A 50 -11.21 17.08 20.41
CA ASP A 50 -12.25 16.80 19.42
C ASP A 50 -11.99 15.49 18.66
N SER A 51 -13.08 14.78 18.34
CA SER A 51 -12.99 13.55 17.55
C SER A 51 -12.70 13.87 16.08
N ILE A 52 -11.65 13.23 15.56
CA ILE A 52 -11.21 13.30 14.15
C ILE A 52 -12.14 12.49 13.22
N TRP A 53 -12.89 11.55 13.79
CA TRP A 53 -13.78 10.67 13.05
C TRP A 53 -15.08 11.37 12.66
N GLU A 54 -15.34 11.43 11.36
CA GLU A 54 -16.61 11.81 10.75
C GLU A 54 -17.41 10.52 10.49
N LYS A 55 -18.69 10.50 10.90
CA LYS A 55 -19.51 9.27 10.99
C LYS A 55 -20.19 8.93 9.67
#